data_AF-A0A7G7STL0-F1
#
_entry.id   AF-A0A7G7STL0-F1
#
_cell.length_a   1.000
_cell.length_b   1.000
_cell.length_c   1.000
_cell.angle_alpha   90.00
_cell.angle_beta   90.00
_cell.angle_gamma   90.00
#
_symmetry.space_group_name_H-M   'P 1'
#
loop_
_entity.id
_entity.type
_entity.pdbx_description
1 polymer ?
#
loop_
_entity_poly.entity_id
_entity_poly.type
_entity_poly.pdbx_seq_one_letter_code
_entity_poly.pdbx_strand_id
1 'polypeptide(L)'
;MKRRTRAFKCLAGLALVALLGGCGRGVTSTPGDAPNLENWVKEVRARPAQPLEPLPVMQQFETFEYAAQGLRDPFSDAWTSPDGNNGLRPDPNRRKEPLEQFPLDGLKMVGTLGNGAGLVALVMAPDKVTYRVRPGIYMGQSDGRVTGVHEDRIDLIELVPDGAGGWLERPAAVALDDQ
;
A
#
# COMPACT_ATOMS: atom_id res chain seq x y z
N MET A 1 34.14 76.83 -73.10
CA MET A 1 34.95 75.84 -72.33
C MET A 1 34.23 75.19 -71.13
N LYS A 2 33.34 75.88 -70.39
CA LYS A 2 32.69 75.36 -69.15
C LYS A 2 31.77 74.14 -69.29
N ARG A 3 31.21 73.84 -70.48
CA ARG A 3 30.28 72.70 -70.69
C ARG A 3 30.97 71.33 -70.70
N ARG A 4 32.20 71.24 -71.25
CA ARG A 4 32.97 69.98 -71.28
C ARG A 4 33.42 69.54 -69.88
N THR A 5 33.77 70.48 -69.01
CA THR A 5 34.19 70.21 -67.63
C THR A 5 33.04 69.75 -66.72
N ARG A 6 31.81 70.24 -66.95
CA ARG A 6 30.61 69.75 -66.25
C ARG A 6 30.24 68.32 -66.68
N ALA A 7 30.32 68.03 -67.97
CA ALA A 7 30.06 66.68 -68.49
C ALA A 7 31.05 65.65 -67.92
N PHE A 8 32.35 66.00 -67.82
CA PHE A 8 33.36 65.11 -67.26
C PHE A 8 33.19 64.86 -65.75
N LYS A 9 32.78 65.87 -64.99
CA LYS A 9 32.45 65.72 -63.56
C LYS A 9 31.20 64.86 -63.33
N CYS A 10 30.18 64.98 -64.17
CA CYS A 10 29.00 64.10 -64.11
C CYS A 10 29.36 62.65 -64.45
N LEU A 11 30.18 62.44 -65.49
CA LEU A 11 30.65 61.09 -65.89
C LEU A 11 31.50 60.43 -64.80
N ALA A 12 32.40 61.18 -64.16
CA ALA A 12 33.20 60.69 -63.06
C ALA A 12 32.36 60.37 -61.80
N GLY A 13 31.36 61.19 -61.50
CA GLY A 13 30.42 60.92 -60.40
C GLY A 13 29.59 59.65 -60.64
N LEU A 14 29.12 59.44 -61.88
CA LEU A 14 28.33 58.25 -62.27
C LEU A 14 29.19 56.97 -62.23
N ALA A 15 30.46 57.06 -62.64
CA ALA A 15 31.41 55.95 -62.53
C ALA A 15 31.72 55.57 -61.08
N LEU A 16 31.84 56.55 -60.18
CA LEU A 16 32.08 56.30 -58.75
C LEU A 16 30.88 55.62 -58.08
N VAL A 17 29.64 56.02 -58.41
CA VAL A 17 28.42 55.38 -57.91
C VAL A 17 28.28 53.94 -58.43
N ALA A 18 28.65 53.68 -59.69
CA ALA A 18 28.66 52.33 -60.24
C ALA A 18 29.70 51.41 -59.55
N LEU A 19 30.87 51.95 -59.18
CA LEU A 19 31.90 51.20 -58.44
C LEU A 19 31.49 50.88 -57.00
N LEU A 20 30.69 51.73 -56.34
CA LEU A 20 30.16 51.48 -54.99
C LEU A 20 29.11 50.37 -54.94
N GLY A 21 28.40 50.10 -56.05
CA GLY A 21 27.41 49.02 -56.14
C GLY A 21 28.01 47.60 -56.13
N GLY A 22 29.32 47.45 -56.38
CA GLY A 22 30.01 46.15 -56.40
C GLY A 22 30.46 45.63 -55.03
N CYS A 23 30.42 46.45 -53.98
CA CYS A 23 30.83 46.07 -52.61
C CYS A 23 29.65 45.63 -51.73
N GLY A 24 28.42 45.68 -52.22
CA GLY A 24 27.24 45.20 -51.51
C GLY A 24 27.15 43.68 -51.56
N ARG A 25 27.55 42.98 -50.50
CA ARG A 25 27.25 41.54 -50.33
C ARG A 25 25.74 41.38 -50.10
N GLY A 26 25.06 40.74 -51.04
CA GLY A 26 23.64 40.38 -50.93
C GLY A 26 23.45 38.94 -50.46
N VAL A 27 22.21 38.58 -50.12
CA VAL A 27 21.81 37.21 -49.74
C VAL A 27 22.04 36.16 -50.85
N THR A 28 22.33 36.62 -52.07
CA THR A 28 22.60 35.81 -53.26
C THR A 28 24.08 35.80 -53.68
N SER A 29 24.96 36.56 -53.04
CA SER A 29 26.38 36.70 -53.46
C SER A 29 27.31 35.71 -52.75
N THR A 30 28.07 34.91 -53.50
CA THR A 30 29.15 34.04 -52.99
C THR A 30 30.53 34.65 -53.24
N PRO A 31 31.33 34.85 -52.17
CA PRO A 31 32.48 33.96 -51.96
C PRO A 31 32.72 33.57 -50.48
N GLY A 32 32.91 32.26 -50.23
CA GLY A 32 33.14 31.63 -48.91
C GLY A 32 32.19 30.44 -48.66
N ASP A 33 32.31 29.76 -47.52
CA ASP A 33 31.55 28.54 -47.15
C ASP A 33 30.06 28.77 -46.84
N ALA A 34 29.54 29.99 -47.02
CA ALA A 34 28.12 30.29 -46.81
C ALA A 34 27.32 30.04 -48.11
N PRO A 35 26.45 29.02 -48.16
CA PRO A 35 25.61 28.76 -49.32
C PRO A 35 24.58 29.89 -49.50
N ASN A 36 24.19 30.14 -50.75
CA ASN A 36 23.11 31.07 -51.09
C ASN A 36 21.87 30.79 -50.22
N LEU A 37 21.45 31.80 -49.43
CA LEU A 37 20.37 31.66 -48.44
C LEU A 37 19.05 31.27 -49.09
N GLU A 38 18.78 31.77 -50.31
CA GLU A 38 17.57 31.40 -51.05
C GLU A 38 17.57 29.92 -51.43
N ASN A 39 18.72 29.37 -51.79
CA ASN A 39 18.85 27.95 -52.10
C ASN A 39 18.68 27.09 -50.84
N TRP A 40 19.25 27.51 -49.71
CA TRP A 40 19.04 26.82 -48.43
C TRP A 40 17.57 26.85 -47.99
N VAL A 41 16.89 27.99 -48.11
CA VAL A 41 15.46 28.08 -47.80
C VAL A 41 14.62 27.19 -48.72
N LYS A 42 14.94 27.15 -50.02
CA LYS A 42 14.28 26.25 -50.99
C LYS A 42 14.48 24.78 -50.60
N GLU A 43 15.69 24.40 -50.23
CA GLU A 43 16.02 23.04 -49.79
C GLU A 43 15.26 22.67 -48.52
N VAL A 44 15.28 23.52 -47.49
CA VAL A 44 14.59 23.28 -46.22
C VAL A 44 13.08 23.15 -46.42
N ARG A 45 12.48 23.98 -47.27
CA ARG A 45 11.05 23.90 -47.60
C ARG A 45 10.68 22.66 -48.43
N ALA A 46 11.62 22.10 -49.18
CA ALA A 46 11.41 20.89 -49.95
C ALA A 46 11.54 19.61 -49.11
N ARG A 47 11.99 19.70 -47.84
CA ARG A 47 12.10 18.54 -46.96
C ARG A 47 10.69 18.01 -46.63
N PRO A 48 10.42 16.71 -46.86
CA PRO A 48 9.14 16.12 -46.50
C PRO A 48 8.93 16.18 -44.99
N ALA A 49 7.67 16.36 -44.57
CA ALA A 49 7.31 16.34 -43.17
C ALA A 49 7.64 14.97 -42.55
N GLN A 50 8.08 14.97 -41.29
CA GLN A 50 8.27 13.72 -40.55
C GLN A 50 6.93 12.99 -40.44
N PRO A 51 6.91 11.65 -40.53
CA PRO A 51 5.71 10.88 -40.30
C PRO A 51 5.12 11.18 -38.92
N LEU A 52 3.80 11.40 -38.86
CA LEU A 52 3.11 11.55 -37.60
C LEU A 52 3.11 10.21 -36.85
N GLU A 53 3.24 10.27 -35.53
CA GLU A 53 3.02 9.10 -34.69
C GLU A 53 1.56 8.64 -34.87
N PRO A 54 1.33 7.32 -35.07
CA PRO A 54 -0.01 6.80 -35.22
C PRO A 54 -0.81 7.02 -33.95
N LEU A 55 -2.10 7.31 -34.10
CA LEU A 55 -2.99 7.42 -32.95
C LEU A 55 -2.98 6.11 -32.16
N PRO A 56 -2.95 6.17 -30.82
CA PRO A 56 -3.00 4.97 -30.00
C PRO A 56 -4.32 4.24 -30.26
N VAL A 57 -4.24 2.91 -30.35
CA VAL A 57 -5.43 2.07 -30.54
C VAL A 57 -6.23 2.09 -29.23
N MET A 58 -7.53 2.36 -29.32
CA MET A 58 -8.43 2.22 -28.17
C MET A 58 -8.48 0.74 -27.78
N GLN A 59 -8.04 0.42 -26.57
CA GLN A 59 -8.17 -0.94 -26.04
C GLN A 59 -9.66 -1.21 -25.78
N GLN A 60 -10.16 -2.31 -26.34
CA GLN A 60 -11.52 -2.75 -26.05
C GLN A 60 -11.52 -3.32 -24.63
N PHE A 61 -12.37 -2.79 -23.77
CA PHE A 61 -12.61 -3.34 -22.45
C PHE A 61 -13.39 -4.64 -22.63
N GLU A 62 -12.81 -5.76 -22.23
CA GLU A 62 -13.55 -7.02 -22.16
C GLU A 62 -14.59 -6.89 -21.04
N THR A 63 -15.87 -7.02 -21.39
CA THR A 63 -16.94 -7.04 -20.40
C THR A 63 -16.89 -8.39 -19.68
N PHE A 64 -16.52 -8.39 -18.40
CA PHE A 64 -16.61 -9.57 -17.56
C PHE A 64 -18.05 -9.80 -17.15
N GLU A 65 -18.65 -10.89 -17.60
CA GLU A 65 -19.97 -11.32 -17.16
C GLU A 65 -19.85 -12.04 -15.81
N TYR A 66 -20.56 -11.53 -14.80
CA TYR A 66 -20.56 -12.11 -13.45
C TYR A 66 -21.49 -13.33 -13.40
N ALA A 67 -20.93 -14.52 -13.64
CA ALA A 67 -21.64 -15.81 -13.65
C ALA A 67 -21.60 -16.53 -12.29
N ALA A 68 -21.84 -15.83 -11.17
CA ALA A 68 -21.80 -16.42 -9.84
C ALA A 68 -23.11 -17.09 -9.39
N GLN A 69 -24.17 -17.08 -10.22
CA GLN A 69 -25.49 -17.62 -9.85
C GLN A 69 -25.47 -19.15 -9.63
N GLY A 70 -24.47 -19.86 -10.16
CA GLY A 70 -24.26 -21.29 -9.92
C GLY A 70 -23.11 -21.61 -8.95
N LEU A 71 -22.39 -20.58 -8.48
CA LEU A 71 -21.33 -20.77 -7.49
C LEU A 71 -21.95 -20.88 -6.10
N ARG A 72 -21.32 -21.68 -5.25
CA ARG A 72 -21.69 -21.76 -3.84
C ARG A 72 -21.58 -20.37 -3.21
N ASP A 73 -22.57 -20.01 -2.39
CA ASP A 73 -22.57 -18.74 -1.66
C ASP A 73 -21.31 -18.65 -0.77
N PRO A 74 -20.43 -17.66 -0.99
CA PRO A 74 -19.21 -17.48 -0.22
C PRO A 74 -19.46 -17.14 1.26
N PHE A 75 -20.69 -16.81 1.64
CA PHE A 75 -21.11 -16.54 3.02
C PHE A 75 -22.05 -17.61 3.59
N SER A 76 -22.32 -18.68 2.83
CA SER A 76 -23.02 -19.84 3.38
C SER A 76 -22.16 -20.52 4.45
N ASP A 77 -22.81 -21.05 5.48
CA ASP A 77 -22.21 -21.82 6.57
C ASP A 77 -21.62 -23.13 6.04
N ALA A 78 -20.52 -23.04 5.29
CA ALA A 78 -19.93 -24.15 4.56
C ALA A 78 -19.00 -25.02 5.40
N TRP A 79 -18.76 -24.63 6.66
CA TRP A 79 -17.62 -25.11 7.45
C TRP A 79 -18.01 -25.94 8.67
N THR A 80 -19.23 -26.48 8.72
CA THR A 80 -19.49 -27.63 9.57
C THR A 80 -18.92 -28.87 8.89
N SER A 81 -17.60 -29.06 8.97
CA SER A 81 -16.99 -30.35 8.68
C SER A 81 -17.70 -31.40 9.53
N PRO A 82 -18.39 -32.40 8.94
CA PRO A 82 -18.98 -33.50 9.70
C PRO A 82 -17.90 -34.40 10.30
N ASP A 83 -16.70 -34.36 9.71
CA ASP A 83 -15.57 -35.18 10.06
C ASP A 83 -14.41 -34.30 10.54
N GLY A 84 -14.07 -34.43 11.83
CA GLY A 84 -12.67 -34.27 12.23
C GLY A 84 -12.26 -33.02 13.01
N ASN A 85 -13.02 -32.61 14.03
CA ASN A 85 -12.36 -32.43 15.31
C ASN A 85 -13.31 -32.81 16.45
N ASN A 86 -13.31 -34.09 16.79
CA ASN A 86 -13.72 -34.59 18.11
C ASN A 86 -12.75 -34.12 19.22
N GLY A 87 -12.11 -32.97 19.04
CA GLY A 87 -11.02 -32.46 19.86
C GLY A 87 -11.02 -30.94 19.78
N LEU A 88 -10.96 -30.30 20.94
CA LEU A 88 -10.84 -28.85 21.11
C LEU A 88 -12.11 -28.08 20.69
N ARG A 89 -13.07 -28.03 21.61
CA ARG A 89 -14.16 -27.04 21.62
C ARG A 89 -14.54 -26.75 23.08
N PRO A 90 -15.02 -25.54 23.40
CA PRO A 90 -15.66 -25.28 24.69
C PRO A 90 -16.75 -26.31 24.96
N ASP A 91 -16.83 -26.81 26.19
CA ASP A 91 -17.89 -27.75 26.59
C ASP A 91 -19.16 -26.94 26.96
N PRO A 92 -20.22 -26.95 26.13
CA PRO A 92 -21.42 -26.16 26.39
C PRO A 92 -22.26 -26.71 27.56
N ASN A 93 -22.03 -27.97 27.95
CA ASN A 93 -22.81 -28.63 29.01
C ASN A 93 -22.19 -28.46 30.40
N ARG A 94 -20.96 -27.97 30.48
CA ARG A 94 -20.29 -27.69 31.76
C ARG A 94 -20.93 -26.49 32.45
N ARG A 95 -21.00 -26.55 33.78
CA ARG A 95 -21.32 -25.37 34.59
C ARG A 95 -20.19 -24.35 34.48
N LYS A 96 -20.52 -23.14 34.03
CA LYS A 96 -19.58 -22.02 33.96
C LYS A 96 -19.20 -21.53 35.36
N GLU A 97 -17.94 -21.17 35.51
CA GLU A 97 -17.36 -20.53 36.68
C GLU A 97 -17.65 -19.01 36.66
N PRO A 98 -17.71 -18.35 37.82
CA PRO A 98 -17.97 -16.91 37.89
C PRO A 98 -16.95 -16.05 37.11
N LEU A 99 -15.70 -16.50 37.02
CA LEU A 99 -14.63 -15.77 36.34
C LEU A 99 -14.72 -15.81 34.82
N GLU A 100 -15.56 -16.69 34.25
CA GLU A 100 -15.76 -16.81 32.79
C GLU A 100 -16.65 -15.70 32.22
N GLN A 101 -17.34 -14.93 33.06
CA GLN A 101 -18.15 -13.80 32.58
C GLN A 101 -17.30 -12.58 32.20
N PHE A 102 -16.03 -12.54 32.61
CA PHE A 102 -15.13 -11.41 32.42
C PHE A 102 -14.08 -11.72 31.35
N PRO A 103 -13.65 -10.72 30.55
CA PRO A 103 -12.51 -10.89 29.65
C PRO A 103 -11.23 -11.11 30.47
N LEU A 104 -10.28 -11.89 29.95
CA LEU A 104 -9.05 -12.22 30.65
C LEU A 104 -8.27 -10.96 31.07
N ASP A 105 -8.22 -9.96 30.20
CA ASP A 105 -7.53 -8.68 30.45
C ASP A 105 -8.12 -7.89 31.63
N GLY A 106 -9.37 -8.16 32.01
CA GLY A 106 -10.04 -7.55 33.15
C GLY A 106 -9.74 -8.26 34.48
N LEU A 107 -9.13 -9.44 34.44
CA LEU A 107 -8.82 -10.26 35.60
C LEU A 107 -7.39 -9.95 36.06
N LYS A 108 -7.24 -9.63 37.35
CA LYS A 108 -5.95 -9.29 37.96
C LYS A 108 -5.58 -10.31 39.01
N MET A 109 -4.42 -10.94 38.91
CA MET A 109 -3.88 -11.74 40.00
C MET A 109 -3.36 -10.80 41.09
N VAL A 110 -3.92 -10.90 42.30
CA VAL A 110 -3.58 -10.00 43.42
C VAL A 110 -2.74 -10.69 44.49
N GLY A 111 -2.48 -11.99 44.34
CA GLY A 111 -1.60 -12.72 45.23
C GLY A 111 -1.82 -14.23 45.17
N THR A 112 -1.17 -14.93 46.09
CA THR A 112 -1.35 -16.36 46.30
C THR A 112 -1.62 -16.68 47.76
N LEU A 113 -2.20 -17.85 48.00
CA LEU A 113 -2.46 -18.40 49.32
C LEU A 113 -1.95 -19.85 49.38
N GLY A 114 -1.20 -20.17 50.43
CA GLY A 114 -0.65 -21.50 50.65
C GLY A 114 0.79 -21.65 50.14
N ASN A 115 1.28 -22.89 50.10
CA ASN A 115 2.62 -23.21 49.62
C ASN A 115 2.65 -24.59 48.92
N GLY A 116 3.66 -24.81 48.09
CA GLY A 116 3.88 -26.08 47.38
C GLY A 116 2.69 -26.51 46.51
N ALA A 117 2.30 -27.78 46.58
CA ALA A 117 1.20 -28.35 45.79
C ALA A 117 -0.19 -27.81 46.16
N GLY A 118 -0.31 -27.06 47.27
CA GLY A 118 -1.57 -26.47 47.73
C GLY A 118 -1.79 -25.03 47.29
N LEU A 119 -0.88 -24.46 46.48
CA LEU A 119 -0.91 -23.05 46.09
C LEU A 119 -2.20 -22.67 45.35
N VAL A 120 -2.81 -21.58 45.79
CA VAL A 120 -4.05 -21.02 45.23
C VAL A 120 -3.77 -19.59 44.80
N ALA A 121 -4.19 -19.19 43.61
CA ALA A 121 -4.13 -17.81 43.20
C ALA A 121 -5.36 -17.04 43.67
N LEU A 122 -5.17 -15.77 43.99
CA LEU A 122 -6.23 -14.81 44.27
C LEU A 122 -6.38 -13.93 43.05
N VAL A 123 -7.55 -13.96 42.42
CA VAL A 123 -7.85 -13.19 41.20
C VAL A 123 -8.99 -12.21 41.50
N MET A 124 -8.71 -10.92 41.32
CA MET A 124 -9.72 -9.86 41.39
C MET A 124 -10.34 -9.66 40.03
N ALA A 125 -11.67 -9.73 39.97
CA ALA A 125 -12.44 -9.42 38.78
C ALA A 125 -12.80 -7.93 38.68
N PRO A 126 -13.29 -7.45 37.53
CA PRO A 126 -13.71 -6.05 37.34
C PRO A 126 -14.76 -5.57 38.34
N ASP A 127 -15.57 -6.49 38.89
CA ASP A 127 -16.56 -6.24 39.94
C ASP A 127 -15.96 -6.01 41.34
N LYS A 128 -14.63 -6.01 41.45
CA LYS A 128 -13.86 -5.86 42.70
C LYS A 128 -14.04 -7.02 43.69
N VAL A 129 -14.56 -8.15 43.23
CA VAL A 129 -14.63 -9.38 44.02
C VAL A 129 -13.38 -10.21 43.75
N THR A 130 -12.82 -10.78 44.82
CA THR A 130 -11.63 -11.66 44.74
C THR A 130 -12.05 -13.12 44.80
N TYR A 131 -11.61 -13.90 43.82
CA TYR A 131 -11.88 -15.32 43.67
C TYR A 131 -10.62 -16.13 43.90
N ARG A 132 -10.80 -17.35 44.41
CA ARG A 132 -9.71 -18.33 44.58
C ARG A 132 -9.64 -19.22 43.36
N VAL A 133 -8.46 -19.30 42.75
CA VAL A 133 -8.22 -20.06 41.52
C VAL A 133 -7.19 -21.16 41.77
N ARG A 134 -7.49 -22.35 41.27
CA ARG A 134 -6.65 -23.55 41.35
C ARG A 134 -6.45 -24.11 39.95
N PRO A 135 -5.39 -24.91 39.72
CA PRO A 135 -5.25 -25.66 38.47
C PRO A 135 -6.51 -26.46 38.14
N GLY A 136 -6.96 -26.40 36.89
CA GLY A 136 -8.17 -27.05 36.38
C GLY A 136 -9.45 -26.20 36.40
N ILE A 137 -9.45 -25.05 37.07
CA ILE A 137 -10.56 -24.08 37.04
C ILE A 137 -10.51 -23.29 35.72
N TYR A 138 -11.66 -22.77 35.31
CA TYR A 138 -11.82 -21.94 34.12
C TYR A 138 -11.98 -20.46 34.48
N MET A 139 -11.39 -19.58 33.68
CA MET A 139 -11.48 -18.13 33.82
C MET A 139 -11.33 -17.46 32.46
N GLY A 140 -11.88 -16.26 32.30
CA GLY A 140 -11.89 -15.58 31.01
C GLY A 140 -13.03 -16.06 30.09
N GLN A 141 -13.47 -15.19 29.19
CA GLN A 141 -14.55 -15.47 28.25
C GLN A 141 -14.20 -16.51 27.18
N SER A 142 -12.92 -16.76 26.95
CA SER A 142 -12.42 -17.71 25.94
C SER A 142 -12.14 -19.10 26.52
N ASP A 143 -12.97 -19.57 27.45
CA ASP A 143 -12.85 -20.90 28.10
C ASP A 143 -11.42 -21.20 28.62
N GLY A 144 -10.79 -20.19 29.23
CA GLY A 144 -9.40 -20.25 29.70
C GLY A 144 -9.22 -21.24 30.85
N ARG A 145 -8.67 -22.42 30.56
CA ARG A 145 -8.40 -23.46 31.57
C ARG A 145 -7.04 -23.23 32.23
N VAL A 146 -7.03 -23.05 33.54
CA VAL A 146 -5.80 -22.87 34.32
C VAL A 146 -5.00 -24.16 34.34
N THR A 147 -3.75 -24.11 33.86
CA THR A 147 -2.83 -25.23 33.82
C THR A 147 -1.88 -25.23 35.02
N GLY A 148 -1.54 -24.04 35.53
CA GLY A 148 -0.60 -23.87 36.64
C GLY A 148 -0.84 -22.58 37.42
N VAL A 149 -0.47 -22.62 38.71
CA VAL A 149 -0.45 -21.45 39.57
C VAL A 149 0.96 -21.32 40.15
N HIS A 150 1.53 -20.13 40.01
CA HIS A 150 2.85 -19.75 40.52
C HIS A 150 2.72 -18.56 41.46
N GLU A 151 3.79 -18.20 42.16
CA GLU A 151 3.80 -17.07 43.10
C GLU A 151 3.64 -15.72 42.38
N ASP A 152 4.14 -15.64 41.15
CA ASP A 152 4.23 -14.44 40.32
C ASP A 152 3.23 -14.41 39.15
N ARG A 153 2.60 -15.54 38.81
CA ARG A 153 1.66 -15.64 37.69
C ARG A 153 0.71 -16.85 37.75
N ILE A 154 -0.32 -16.81 36.93
CA ILE A 154 -1.20 -17.93 36.61
C ILE A 154 -1.00 -18.29 35.14
N ASP A 155 -0.74 -19.56 34.84
CA ASP A 155 -0.63 -20.06 33.48
C ASP A 155 -1.95 -20.75 33.08
N LEU A 156 -2.46 -20.45 31.89
CA LEU A 156 -3.72 -21.01 31.37
C LEU A 156 -3.68 -21.20 29.85
N ILE A 157 -4.65 -21.96 29.34
CA ILE A 157 -4.86 -22.17 27.89
C ILE A 157 -6.28 -21.72 27.55
N GLU A 158 -6.40 -20.73 26.67
CA GLU A 158 -7.67 -20.27 26.12
C GLU A 158 -8.04 -21.03 24.84
N LEU A 159 -9.33 -21.18 24.58
CA LEU A 159 -9.86 -21.66 23.31
C LEU A 159 -10.43 -20.48 22.53
N VAL A 160 -9.82 -20.18 21.39
CA VAL A 160 -10.19 -19.06 20.51
C VAL A 160 -10.65 -19.62 19.16
N PRO A 161 -11.72 -19.08 18.54
CA PRO A 161 -12.13 -19.51 17.20
C PRO A 161 -11.03 -19.23 16.17
N ASP A 162 -10.79 -20.18 15.27
CA ASP A 162 -9.75 -20.09 14.23
C ASP A 162 -10.19 -19.31 12.97
N GLY A 163 -11.47 -18.92 12.90
CA GLY A 163 -12.08 -18.23 11.75
C GLY A 163 -12.55 -19.14 10.61
N ALA A 164 -12.23 -20.44 10.65
CA ALA A 164 -12.65 -21.46 9.70
C ALA A 164 -13.67 -22.46 10.29
N GLY A 165 -14.26 -22.13 11.46
CA GLY A 165 -15.24 -22.96 12.16
C GLY A 165 -14.64 -23.93 13.18
N GLY A 166 -13.32 -23.90 13.40
CA GLY A 166 -12.61 -24.65 14.43
C GLY A 166 -12.19 -23.78 15.63
N TRP A 167 -11.45 -24.40 16.54
CA TRP A 167 -10.89 -23.76 17.74
C TRP A 167 -9.38 -23.99 17.82
N LEU A 168 -8.67 -22.99 18.31
CA LEU A 168 -7.24 -23.00 18.56
C LEU A 168 -6.96 -22.81 20.05
N GLU A 169 -6.02 -23.58 20.59
CA GLU A 169 -5.48 -23.36 21.92
C GLU A 169 -4.49 -22.19 21.90
N ARG A 170 -4.72 -21.19 22.75
CA ARG A 170 -3.83 -20.03 22.93
C ARG A 170 -3.28 -20.05 24.36
N PRO A 171 -1.97 -20.27 24.56
CA PRO A 171 -1.37 -20.14 25.88
C PRO A 171 -1.42 -18.68 26.32
N ALA A 172 -1.84 -18.44 27.56
CA ALA A 172 -1.93 -17.12 28.17
C ALA A 172 -1.46 -17.18 29.62
N ALA A 173 -1.04 -16.04 30.15
CA ALA A 173 -0.67 -15.92 31.56
C ALA A 173 -1.22 -14.62 32.15
N VAL A 174 -1.63 -14.67 33.41
CA VAL A 174 -2.00 -13.51 34.21
C VAL A 174 -0.92 -13.30 35.26
N ALA A 175 -0.13 -12.25 35.11
CA ALA A 175 0.91 -11.89 36.06
C ALA A 175 0.32 -11.29 37.35
N LEU A 176 1.06 -11.42 38.44
CA LEU A 176 0.80 -10.73 39.70
C LEU A 176 0.81 -9.20 39.45
N ASP A 177 -0.20 -8.51 39.97
CA ASP A 177 -0.33 -7.06 39.82
C ASP A 177 0.77 -6.38 40.65
N ASP A 178 1.77 -5.82 39.97
CA ASP A 178 2.81 -4.97 40.55
C ASP A 178 2.18 -3.60 40.87
N GLN A 179 1.62 -3.43 42.07
CA GLN A 179 1.20 -2.10 42.53
C GLN A 179 2.39 -1.16 42.75
#